data_AF-A0AAV4UZN0-F1
#
_entry.id   AF-A0AAV4UZN0-F1
#
_cell.length_a   1.000
_cell.length_b   1.000
_cell.length_c   1.000
_cell.angle_alpha   90.00
_cell.angle_beta   90.00
_cell.angle_gamma   90.00
#
_symmetry.space_group_name_H-M   'P 1'
#
loop_
_entity.id
_entity.type
_entity.pdbx_description
1 polymer ?
#
loop_
_entity_poly.entity_id
_entity_poly.type
_entity_poly.pdbx_seq_one_letter_code
_entity_poly.pdbx_strand_id
1 'polypeptide(L)'
;YDCDRLSTGLQRMIPYHNFNEKLEGYSPHLTSLVSGHHYANRPAGLSLHDLNELVDVQDMARWRERLLQAIHLGVVIDSHGNEVVLTPEHGVDVLGSLLESSYESKNIEYYGNLHNSGHVMMARIHDPDGSRRENPGVMSDTSTSLRDPIFYRYHRFIDNIFQEYKATLPIYDKKDVIDFPGVSVVNVTVKAKLPNIVNTYMKEDQLELSHGVSLKGPVKVKYHHLDHEPFTYNISCENGSGAVKHATVRIFLGPVHDELGNKLGLNEARKFFIELDKFHAELQPGKNTVTRKSSESSVTVAPTPKFSQLQAGEGIDANSTEFCSCGWPEHLLVPRGTHKGMDFYLFVMLTDYEQDHVSGLNEKSLCADAVSYCGAKDQKYPDKKAMGFPFDRVIKARTIPEFSSANMNFQEVKDQFKE
;
A
#
# COMPACT_ATOMS: atom_id res chain seq x y z
N TYR A 1 6.22 2.34 -5.62
CA TYR A 1 6.95 1.43 -6.54
C TYR A 1 6.65 1.67 -8.01
N ASP A 2 5.48 1.32 -8.56
CA ASP A 2 5.23 1.54 -10.01
C ASP A 2 5.26 3.03 -10.41
N CYS A 3 4.73 3.91 -9.55
CA CYS A 3 4.88 5.36 -9.74
C CYS A 3 6.35 5.81 -9.79
N ASP A 4 7.24 5.18 -9.01
CA ASP A 4 8.68 5.47 -9.02
C ASP A 4 9.40 4.89 -10.24
N ARG A 5 8.94 3.73 -10.74
CA ARG A 5 9.40 3.18 -12.02
C ARG A 5 9.08 4.15 -13.16
N LEU A 6 7.84 4.62 -13.22
CA LEU A 6 7.42 5.63 -14.20
C LEU A 6 8.20 6.95 -14.03
N SER A 7 8.44 7.38 -12.78
CA SER A 7 9.27 8.56 -12.46
C SER A 7 10.71 8.46 -12.99
N THR A 8 11.20 7.24 -13.22
CA THR A 8 12.55 6.96 -13.74
C THR A 8 12.55 6.48 -15.19
N GLY A 9 11.41 6.55 -15.89
CA GLY A 9 11.27 6.11 -17.28
C GLY A 9 11.30 4.60 -17.48
N LEU A 10 11.09 3.82 -16.42
CA LEU A 10 11.00 2.37 -16.47
C LEU A 10 9.56 1.93 -16.68
N GLN A 11 9.38 0.86 -17.47
CA GLN A 11 8.09 0.18 -17.62
C GLN A 11 7.54 -0.28 -16.27
N ARG A 12 6.22 -0.33 -16.12
CA ARG A 12 5.56 -0.87 -14.92
C ARG A 12 5.94 -2.33 -14.65
N MET A 13 5.74 -2.78 -13.42
CA MET A 13 6.20 -4.08 -12.98
C MET A 13 5.44 -5.24 -13.62
N ILE A 14 6.17 -6.25 -14.08
CA ILE A 14 5.61 -7.45 -14.71
C ILE A 14 5.42 -8.54 -13.62
N PRO A 15 4.21 -9.12 -13.49
CA PRO A 15 3.92 -10.15 -12.48
C PRO A 15 4.71 -11.45 -12.73
N TYR A 16 5.23 -12.04 -11.67
CA TYR A 16 5.87 -13.37 -11.70
C TYR A 16 4.83 -14.49 -11.59
N HIS A 17 4.07 -14.72 -12.67
CA HIS A 17 2.99 -15.71 -12.71
C HIS A 17 3.43 -17.08 -13.28
N ASN A 18 4.53 -17.09 -14.05
CA ASN A 18 5.13 -18.30 -14.62
C ASN A 18 6.32 -18.74 -13.75
N PHE A 19 6.13 -19.78 -12.95
CA PHE A 19 7.16 -20.26 -12.02
C PHE A 19 8.39 -20.89 -12.68
N ASN A 20 8.34 -21.14 -14.00
CA ASN A 20 9.49 -21.59 -14.80
C ASN A 20 10.34 -20.43 -15.34
N GLU A 21 9.89 -19.18 -15.21
CA GLU A 21 10.65 -18.03 -15.65
C GLU A 21 11.96 -17.93 -14.84
N LYS A 22 13.00 -17.38 -15.47
CA LYS A 22 14.27 -17.11 -14.80
C LYS A 22 14.21 -15.76 -14.09
N LEU A 23 14.60 -15.74 -12.82
CA LEU A 23 14.62 -14.55 -11.99
C LEU A 23 15.83 -13.65 -12.31
N GLU A 24 15.63 -12.35 -12.13
CA GLU A 24 16.69 -11.36 -12.10
C GLU A 24 17.62 -11.59 -10.90
N GLY A 25 18.90 -11.26 -11.07
CA GLY A 25 19.87 -11.34 -9.99
C GLY A 25 19.78 -10.13 -9.05
N TYR A 26 20.07 -10.35 -7.77
CA TYR A 26 20.14 -9.30 -6.76
C TYR A 26 21.17 -9.66 -5.68
N SER A 27 22.02 -8.69 -5.33
CA SER A 27 23.02 -8.79 -4.27
C SER A 27 22.68 -7.78 -3.16
N PRO A 28 22.19 -8.22 -1.99
CA PRO A 28 21.76 -7.31 -0.94
C PRO A 28 22.89 -6.53 -0.27
N HIS A 29 24.12 -7.07 -0.30
CA HIS A 29 25.27 -6.53 0.43
C HIS A 29 24.97 -6.30 1.92
N LEU A 30 24.27 -7.26 2.54
CA LEU A 30 23.90 -7.23 3.96
C LEU A 30 24.60 -8.35 4.73
N THR A 31 25.08 -8.04 5.92
CA THR A 31 25.75 -8.98 6.83
C THR A 31 24.98 -9.08 8.13
N SER A 32 24.67 -10.31 8.56
CA SER A 32 24.19 -10.56 9.91
C SER A 32 25.36 -10.53 10.88
N LEU A 33 25.37 -9.54 11.77
CA LEU A 33 26.42 -9.40 12.78
C LEU A 33 26.36 -10.50 13.86
N VAL A 34 25.22 -11.18 13.99
CA VAL A 34 25.03 -12.26 14.97
C VAL A 34 25.80 -13.51 14.56
N SER A 35 25.70 -13.90 13.29
CA SER A 35 26.32 -15.12 12.77
C SER A 35 27.62 -14.87 12.01
N GLY A 36 27.88 -13.62 11.60
CA GLY A 36 28.96 -13.27 10.67
C GLY A 36 28.65 -13.63 9.21
N HIS A 37 27.53 -14.29 8.94
CA HIS A 37 27.12 -14.68 7.60
C HIS A 37 26.31 -13.57 6.91
N HIS A 38 26.35 -13.58 5.57
CA HIS A 38 25.60 -12.65 4.75
C HIS A 38 24.19 -13.19 4.44
N TYR A 39 23.29 -12.30 4.04
CA TYR A 39 22.15 -12.73 3.23
C TYR A 39 22.66 -13.20 1.88
N ALA A 40 22.23 -14.37 1.42
CA ALA A 40 22.72 -14.91 0.16
C ALA A 40 22.34 -14.02 -1.03
N ASN A 41 23.27 -13.94 -1.97
CA ASN A 41 23.06 -13.29 -3.26
C ASN A 41 22.30 -14.22 -4.19
N ARG A 42 21.39 -13.68 -4.99
CA ARG A 42 20.77 -14.43 -6.10
C ARG A 42 21.45 -14.06 -7.41
N PRO A 43 22.21 -14.97 -8.07
CA PRO A 43 22.68 -14.72 -9.43
C PRO A 43 21.49 -14.73 -10.40
N ALA A 44 21.61 -14.00 -11.51
CA ALA A 44 20.58 -13.99 -12.54
C ALA A 44 20.49 -15.35 -13.24
N GLY A 45 19.29 -15.71 -13.70
CA GLY A 45 19.09 -16.88 -14.55
C GLY A 45 18.65 -18.15 -13.82
N LEU A 46 18.42 -18.09 -12.51
CA LEU A 46 17.84 -19.19 -11.73
C LEU A 46 16.31 -19.18 -11.85
N SER A 47 15.70 -20.36 -11.87
CA SER A 47 14.25 -20.55 -11.77
C SER A 47 13.90 -21.15 -10.41
N LEU A 48 12.62 -21.16 -10.02
CA LEU A 48 12.21 -21.83 -8.79
C LEU A 48 12.53 -23.33 -8.87
N HIS A 49 12.97 -23.89 -7.74
CA HIS A 49 13.24 -25.32 -7.56
C HIS A 49 12.50 -25.80 -6.31
N ASP A 50 12.24 -27.10 -6.27
CA ASP A 50 11.63 -27.74 -5.11
C ASP A 50 12.52 -27.59 -3.88
N LEU A 51 11.91 -27.35 -2.72
CA LEU A 51 12.58 -27.30 -1.44
C LEU A 51 12.30 -28.59 -0.69
N ASN A 52 13.36 -29.36 -0.43
CA ASN A 52 13.26 -30.65 0.26
C ASN A 52 12.46 -30.52 1.57
N GLU A 53 11.46 -31.39 1.73
CA GLU A 53 10.62 -31.50 2.94
C GLU A 53 9.83 -30.24 3.30
N LEU A 54 9.75 -29.24 2.41
CA LEU A 54 9.02 -27.99 2.65
C LEU A 54 7.89 -27.77 1.65
N VAL A 55 8.22 -27.62 0.36
CA VAL A 55 7.25 -27.30 -0.70
C VAL A 55 7.86 -27.53 -2.07
N ASP A 56 7.08 -28.09 -2.99
CA ASP A 56 7.47 -28.25 -4.40
C ASP A 56 6.81 -27.18 -5.30
N VAL A 57 7.41 -26.91 -6.45
CA VAL A 57 6.92 -25.90 -7.40
C VAL A 57 5.54 -26.30 -7.96
N GLN A 58 5.24 -27.59 -7.98
CA GLN A 58 3.95 -28.11 -8.43
C GLN A 58 2.83 -27.77 -7.44
N ASP A 59 3.08 -27.78 -6.14
CA ASP A 59 2.18 -27.38 -5.08
C ASP A 59 1.82 -25.91 -5.18
N MET A 60 2.82 -25.06 -5.40
CA MET A 60 2.60 -23.64 -5.68
C MET A 60 1.64 -23.45 -6.86
N ALA A 61 1.82 -24.21 -7.95
CA ALA A 61 0.92 -24.17 -9.09
C ALA A 61 -0.48 -24.70 -8.73
N ARG A 62 -0.59 -25.81 -8.01
CA ARG A 62 -1.87 -26.37 -7.55
C ARG A 62 -2.66 -25.40 -6.69
N TRP A 63 -2.01 -24.74 -5.73
CA TRP A 63 -2.63 -23.75 -4.85
C TRP A 63 -3.15 -22.55 -5.65
N ARG A 64 -2.36 -22.04 -6.59
CA ARG A 64 -2.81 -20.99 -7.52
C ARG A 64 -4.07 -21.41 -8.28
N GLU A 65 -4.07 -22.59 -8.90
CA GLU A 65 -5.24 -23.07 -9.66
C GLU A 65 -6.49 -23.23 -8.80
N ARG A 66 -6.34 -23.78 -7.58
CA ARG A 66 -7.46 -23.94 -6.63
C ARG A 66 -8.04 -22.59 -6.19
N LEU A 67 -7.19 -21.61 -5.91
CA LEU A 67 -7.62 -20.25 -5.57
C LEU A 67 -8.38 -19.58 -6.72
N LEU A 68 -7.84 -19.65 -7.94
CA LEU A 68 -8.50 -19.09 -9.13
C LEU A 68 -9.83 -19.80 -9.43
N GLN A 69 -9.89 -21.12 -9.24
CA GLN A 69 -11.13 -21.88 -9.39
C GLN A 69 -12.19 -21.43 -8.36
N ALA A 70 -11.82 -21.31 -7.09
CA ALA A 70 -12.73 -20.85 -6.04
C ALA A 70 -13.25 -19.43 -6.30
N ILE A 71 -12.38 -18.52 -6.79
CA ILE A 71 -12.77 -17.17 -7.20
C ILE A 71 -13.81 -17.21 -8.31
N HIS A 72 -13.59 -17.98 -9.38
CA HIS A 72 -14.50 -18.03 -10.51
C HIS A 72 -15.83 -18.74 -10.19
N LEU A 73 -15.83 -19.69 -9.25
CA LEU A 73 -17.05 -20.30 -8.73
C LEU A 73 -17.79 -19.40 -7.72
N GLY A 74 -17.11 -18.41 -7.16
CA GLY A 74 -17.65 -17.53 -6.11
C GLY A 74 -17.76 -18.19 -4.73
N VAL A 75 -17.14 -19.35 -4.54
CA VAL A 75 -17.20 -20.13 -3.29
C VAL A 75 -15.84 -20.76 -2.99
N VAL A 76 -15.46 -20.77 -1.71
CA VAL A 76 -14.34 -21.57 -1.17
C VAL A 76 -14.89 -22.75 -0.39
N ILE A 77 -14.08 -23.79 -0.18
CA ILE A 77 -14.45 -25.00 0.54
C ILE A 77 -13.68 -25.03 1.85
N ASP A 78 -14.37 -25.07 2.99
CA ASP A 78 -13.73 -25.16 4.30
C ASP A 78 -13.14 -26.56 4.58
N SER A 79 -12.46 -26.73 5.72
CA SER A 79 -11.86 -28.00 6.13
C SER A 79 -12.87 -29.12 6.42
N HIS A 80 -14.15 -28.80 6.57
CA HIS A 80 -15.23 -29.77 6.78
C HIS A 80 -15.96 -30.10 5.47
N GLY A 81 -15.57 -29.49 4.34
CA GLY A 81 -16.19 -29.67 3.04
C GLY A 81 -17.40 -28.78 2.78
N ASN A 82 -17.67 -27.79 3.62
CA ASN A 82 -18.77 -26.85 3.39
C ASN A 82 -18.35 -25.72 2.44
N GLU A 83 -19.28 -25.25 1.63
CA GLU A 83 -19.08 -24.07 0.78
C GLU A 83 -19.23 -22.77 1.59
N VAL A 84 -18.28 -21.86 1.41
CA VAL A 84 -18.28 -20.51 1.97
C VAL A 84 -18.28 -19.52 0.81
N VAL A 85 -19.34 -18.73 0.69
CA VAL A 85 -19.53 -17.78 -0.42
C VAL A 85 -18.59 -16.58 -0.29
N LEU A 86 -17.95 -16.21 -1.39
CA LEU A 86 -17.14 -15.00 -1.49
C LEU A 86 -18.04 -13.78 -1.73
N THR A 87 -18.51 -13.15 -0.65
CA THR A 87 -19.39 -11.98 -0.72
C THR A 87 -18.60 -10.68 -0.94
N PRO A 88 -19.20 -9.61 -1.50
CA PRO A 88 -18.52 -8.33 -1.64
C PRO A 88 -17.97 -7.75 -0.32
N GLU A 89 -18.56 -8.11 0.81
CA GLU A 89 -18.17 -7.66 2.16
C GLU A 89 -17.01 -8.48 2.75
N HIS A 90 -17.07 -9.82 2.67
CA HIS A 90 -16.10 -10.70 3.35
C HIS A 90 -15.14 -11.43 2.42
N GLY A 91 -15.39 -11.44 1.11
CA GLY A 91 -14.64 -12.29 0.18
C GLY A 91 -13.16 -11.90 0.05
N VAL A 92 -12.80 -10.61 0.17
CA VAL A 92 -11.38 -10.20 0.20
C VAL A 92 -10.68 -10.73 1.45
N ASP A 93 -11.33 -10.63 2.60
CA ASP A 93 -10.79 -11.06 3.89
C ASP A 93 -10.60 -12.59 3.93
N VAL A 94 -11.62 -13.34 3.49
CA VAL A 94 -11.53 -14.79 3.30
C VAL A 94 -10.38 -15.14 2.36
N LEU A 95 -10.31 -14.53 1.17
CA LEU A 95 -9.21 -14.78 0.23
C LEU A 95 -7.84 -14.40 0.79
N GLY A 96 -7.74 -13.32 1.56
CA GLY A 96 -6.52 -12.92 2.25
C GLY A 96 -5.99 -14.01 3.16
N SER A 97 -6.86 -14.55 4.01
CA SER A 97 -6.52 -15.65 4.93
C SER A 97 -6.06 -16.92 4.21
N LEU A 98 -6.60 -17.21 3.02
CA LEU A 98 -6.24 -18.39 2.23
C LEU A 98 -4.95 -18.20 1.44
N LEU A 99 -4.71 -16.98 0.95
CA LEU A 99 -3.63 -16.69 0.02
C LEU A 99 -2.30 -16.42 0.74
N GLU A 100 -2.32 -15.72 1.88
CA GLU A 100 -1.10 -15.36 2.63
C GLU A 100 -0.24 -16.60 2.93
N SER A 101 -0.74 -17.69 3.51
CA SER A 101 -1.98 -17.91 4.25
C SER A 101 -1.80 -17.56 5.74
N SER A 102 -2.90 -17.33 6.45
CA SER A 102 -2.91 -17.10 7.90
C SER A 102 -3.51 -18.27 8.68
N TYR A 103 -3.46 -18.21 10.02
CA TYR A 103 -4.14 -19.17 10.90
C TYR A 103 -5.66 -19.24 10.63
N GLU A 104 -6.25 -18.17 10.10
CA GLU A 104 -7.69 -18.06 9.85
C GLU A 104 -8.12 -18.69 8.51
N SER A 105 -7.17 -19.22 7.74
CA SER A 105 -7.41 -19.95 6.50
C SER A 105 -8.48 -21.02 6.71
N LYS A 106 -9.53 -20.99 5.87
CA LYS A 106 -10.66 -21.92 5.98
C LYS A 106 -10.28 -23.35 5.63
N ASN A 107 -9.21 -23.57 4.85
CA ASN A 107 -8.73 -24.89 4.48
C ASN A 107 -7.26 -24.83 4.00
N ILE A 108 -6.32 -24.81 4.93
CA ILE A 108 -4.87 -24.73 4.63
C ILE A 108 -4.35 -25.97 3.87
N GLU A 109 -4.91 -27.14 4.12
CA GLU A 109 -4.50 -28.39 3.43
C GLU A 109 -4.86 -28.35 1.94
N TYR A 110 -5.95 -27.66 1.58
CA TYR A 110 -6.40 -27.53 0.20
C TYR A 110 -5.83 -26.30 -0.51
N TYR A 111 -5.94 -25.10 0.09
CA TYR A 111 -5.49 -23.86 -0.55
C TYR A 111 -4.01 -23.55 -0.34
N GLY A 112 -3.37 -24.22 0.62
CA GLY A 112 -1.93 -24.11 0.86
C GLY A 112 -1.51 -22.80 1.49
N ASN A 113 -0.28 -22.41 1.18
CA ASN A 113 0.40 -21.26 1.77
C ASN A 113 1.17 -20.49 0.69
N LEU A 114 0.46 -20.08 -0.37
CA LEU A 114 1.04 -19.62 -1.64
C LEU A 114 1.99 -18.44 -1.44
N HIS A 115 1.53 -17.32 -0.87
CA HIS A 115 2.35 -16.13 -0.73
C HIS A 115 3.63 -16.39 0.10
N ASN A 116 3.50 -16.95 1.31
CA ASN A 116 4.65 -17.21 2.17
C ASN A 116 5.63 -18.24 1.58
N SER A 117 5.12 -19.29 0.93
CA SER A 117 5.98 -20.30 0.30
C SER A 117 6.78 -19.71 -0.86
N GLY A 118 6.23 -18.74 -1.59
CA GLY A 118 6.97 -18.01 -2.62
C GLY A 118 8.13 -17.20 -2.05
N HIS A 119 7.95 -16.54 -0.90
CA HIS A 119 9.05 -15.90 -0.17
C HIS A 119 10.16 -16.90 0.17
N VAL A 120 9.80 -18.06 0.73
CA VAL A 120 10.76 -19.10 1.14
C VAL A 120 11.51 -19.65 -0.08
N MET A 121 10.81 -19.99 -1.16
CA MET A 121 11.41 -20.47 -2.40
C MET A 121 12.36 -19.46 -3.02
N MET A 122 11.95 -18.20 -3.14
CA MET A 122 12.80 -17.15 -3.71
C MET A 122 14.01 -16.83 -2.83
N ALA A 123 13.88 -16.92 -1.51
CA ALA A 123 14.98 -16.70 -0.58
C ALA A 123 16.01 -17.84 -0.64
N ARG A 124 15.57 -19.09 -0.85
CA ARG A 124 16.43 -20.29 -0.85
C ARG A 124 16.84 -20.78 -2.25
N ILE A 125 16.47 -20.07 -3.30
CA ILE A 125 16.69 -20.46 -4.70
C ILE A 125 18.15 -20.79 -5.06
N HIS A 126 19.13 -20.26 -4.32
CA HIS A 126 20.55 -20.49 -4.54
C HIS A 126 21.08 -21.80 -3.90
N ASP A 127 20.36 -22.36 -2.93
CA ASP A 127 20.68 -23.60 -2.21
C ASP A 127 19.39 -24.35 -1.82
N PRO A 128 18.60 -24.83 -2.81
CA PRO A 128 17.25 -25.35 -2.56
C PRO A 128 17.24 -26.67 -1.76
N ASP A 129 18.32 -27.45 -1.82
CA ASP A 129 18.48 -28.70 -1.07
C ASP A 129 19.17 -28.51 0.30
N GLY A 130 19.63 -27.30 0.61
CA GLY A 130 20.34 -26.96 1.84
C GLY A 130 21.74 -27.62 1.96
N SER A 131 22.26 -28.22 0.89
CA SER A 131 23.53 -28.94 0.92
C SER A 131 24.72 -28.03 1.17
N ARG A 132 24.63 -26.76 0.76
CA ARG A 132 25.68 -25.75 0.95
C ARG A 132 25.58 -25.05 2.30
N ARG A 133 24.46 -25.21 3.00
CA ARG A 133 24.17 -24.59 4.30
C ARG A 133 24.29 -23.07 4.24
N GLU A 134 23.88 -22.50 3.10
CA GLU A 134 23.88 -21.06 2.91
C GLU A 134 22.67 -20.42 3.60
N ASN A 135 22.83 -19.19 4.06
CA ASN A 135 21.71 -18.42 4.61
C ASN A 135 20.71 -18.06 3.51
N PRO A 136 19.42 -17.95 3.81
CA PRO A 136 18.46 -17.41 2.84
C PRO A 136 18.82 -15.98 2.39
N GLY A 137 18.37 -15.62 1.19
CA GLY A 137 18.39 -14.24 0.70
C GLY A 137 17.35 -13.36 1.40
N VAL A 138 17.35 -12.06 1.09
CA VAL A 138 16.52 -11.05 1.78
C VAL A 138 15.01 -11.26 1.68
N MET A 139 14.52 -12.10 0.77
CA MET A 139 13.11 -12.46 0.70
C MET A 139 12.60 -13.22 1.93
N SER A 140 13.48 -13.72 2.81
CA SER A 140 13.08 -14.41 4.04
C SER A 140 12.72 -13.49 5.21
N ASP A 141 13.00 -12.19 5.14
CA ASP A 141 12.84 -11.25 6.26
C ASP A 141 12.04 -10.02 5.83
N THR A 142 10.99 -9.69 6.59
CA THR A 142 10.10 -8.56 6.33
C THR A 142 10.82 -7.21 6.35
N SER A 143 11.90 -7.08 7.12
CA SER A 143 12.74 -5.87 7.19
C SER A 143 13.66 -5.68 5.97
N THR A 144 13.84 -6.71 5.13
CA THR A 144 14.80 -6.66 4.01
C THR A 144 14.19 -7.02 2.65
N SER A 145 13.06 -7.72 2.61
CA SER A 145 12.44 -8.23 1.38
C SER A 145 12.12 -7.15 0.34
N LEU A 146 11.63 -5.98 0.77
CA LEU A 146 11.34 -4.82 -0.11
C LEU A 146 12.56 -4.30 -0.89
N ARG A 147 13.78 -4.68 -0.49
CA ARG A 147 15.02 -4.27 -1.18
C ARG A 147 15.23 -5.06 -2.48
N ASP A 148 14.68 -6.27 -2.58
CA ASP A 148 14.83 -7.13 -3.73
C ASP A 148 13.76 -6.83 -4.80
N PRO A 149 14.13 -6.52 -6.06
CA PRO A 149 13.16 -6.30 -7.12
C PRO A 149 12.14 -7.43 -7.33
N ILE A 150 12.49 -8.68 -7.00
CA ILE A 150 11.55 -9.81 -7.12
C ILE A 150 10.33 -9.66 -6.20
N PHE A 151 10.47 -8.96 -5.07
CA PHE A 151 9.37 -8.69 -4.14
C PHE A 151 8.17 -8.13 -4.90
N TYR A 152 8.40 -7.12 -5.72
CA TYR A 152 7.34 -6.41 -6.43
C TYR A 152 6.76 -7.25 -7.58
N ARG A 153 7.57 -8.06 -8.26
CA ARG A 153 7.06 -8.99 -9.30
C ARG A 153 6.16 -10.06 -8.68
N TYR A 154 6.56 -10.61 -7.55
CA TYR A 154 5.80 -11.63 -6.84
C TYR A 154 4.52 -11.06 -6.24
N HIS A 155 4.59 -9.91 -5.56
CA HIS A 155 3.41 -9.25 -5.00
C HIS A 155 2.45 -8.74 -6.09
N ARG A 156 2.94 -8.39 -7.30
CA ARG A 156 2.05 -8.10 -8.42
C ARG A 156 1.31 -9.35 -8.92
N PHE A 157 1.96 -10.52 -8.90
CA PHE A 157 1.28 -11.78 -9.17
C PHE A 157 0.20 -12.09 -8.11
N ILE A 158 0.53 -11.89 -6.83
CA ILE A 158 -0.43 -12.05 -5.73
C ILE A 158 -1.60 -11.06 -5.85
N ASP A 159 -1.33 -9.76 -6.05
CA ASP A 159 -2.34 -8.73 -6.29
C ASP A 159 -3.23 -9.10 -7.47
N ASN A 160 -2.69 -9.65 -8.56
CA ASN A 160 -3.50 -10.10 -9.69
C ASN A 160 -4.56 -11.13 -9.30
N ILE A 161 -4.30 -12.03 -8.33
CA ILE A 161 -5.32 -12.98 -7.84
C ILE A 161 -6.45 -12.22 -7.15
N PHE A 162 -6.15 -11.21 -6.33
CA PHE A 162 -7.18 -10.33 -5.78
C PHE A 162 -7.90 -9.52 -6.86
N GLN A 163 -7.20 -9.09 -7.91
CA GLN A 163 -7.81 -8.37 -9.04
C GLN A 163 -8.79 -9.26 -9.82
N GLU A 164 -8.52 -10.56 -9.97
CA GLU A 164 -9.47 -11.52 -10.57
C GLU A 164 -10.75 -11.58 -9.72
N TYR A 165 -10.62 -11.68 -8.39
CA TYR A 165 -11.79 -11.62 -7.51
C TYR A 165 -12.54 -10.29 -7.62
N LYS A 166 -11.84 -9.16 -7.57
CA LYS A 166 -12.45 -7.83 -7.72
C LYS A 166 -13.13 -7.64 -9.07
N ALA A 167 -12.71 -8.35 -10.12
CA ALA A 167 -13.35 -8.34 -11.43
C ALA A 167 -14.67 -9.12 -11.47
N THR A 168 -14.89 -10.06 -10.55
CA THR A 168 -16.18 -10.77 -10.40
C THR A 168 -17.26 -9.92 -9.72
N LEU A 169 -16.85 -8.88 -8.97
CA LEU A 169 -17.76 -8.03 -8.22
C LEU A 169 -18.56 -7.10 -9.14
N PRO A 170 -19.82 -6.77 -8.78
CA PRO A 170 -20.59 -5.78 -9.51
C PRO A 170 -19.90 -4.41 -9.39
N ILE A 171 -19.93 -3.64 -10.48
CA ILE A 171 -19.45 -2.26 -10.50
C ILE A 171 -20.27 -1.44 -9.52
N TYR A 172 -19.65 -0.45 -8.88
CA TYR A 172 -20.38 0.46 -8.01
C TYR A 172 -21.50 1.17 -8.77
N ASP A 173 -22.71 1.09 -8.21
CA ASP A 173 -23.81 1.95 -8.64
C ASP A 173 -23.49 3.37 -8.21
N LYS A 174 -23.56 4.31 -9.18
CA LYS A 174 -23.26 5.71 -8.91
C LYS A 174 -24.16 6.30 -7.84
N LYS A 175 -25.47 6.03 -7.90
CA LYS A 175 -26.44 6.70 -7.03
C LYS A 175 -26.37 6.19 -5.60
N ASP A 176 -26.15 4.89 -5.43
CA ASP A 176 -26.28 4.25 -4.12
C ASP A 176 -24.97 4.22 -3.33
N VAL A 177 -23.82 4.19 -4.03
CA VAL A 177 -22.52 3.97 -3.37
C VAL A 177 -21.53 5.11 -3.58
N ILE A 178 -21.62 5.82 -4.70
CA ILE A 178 -20.63 6.85 -5.09
C ILE A 178 -21.10 8.26 -4.74
N ASP A 179 -22.36 8.57 -5.04
CA ASP A 179 -22.91 9.91 -4.88
C ASP A 179 -23.03 10.26 -3.39
N PHE A 180 -22.70 11.52 -3.06
CA PHE A 180 -23.02 12.12 -1.77
C PHE A 180 -24.02 13.27 -1.99
N PRO A 181 -25.33 13.01 -1.95
CA PRO A 181 -26.34 13.98 -2.34
C PRO A 181 -26.26 15.30 -1.57
N GLY A 182 -26.30 16.40 -2.30
CA GLY A 182 -26.20 17.75 -1.74
C GLY A 182 -24.78 18.22 -1.45
N VAL A 183 -23.75 17.39 -1.66
CA VAL A 183 -22.34 17.78 -1.53
C VAL A 183 -21.66 17.76 -2.88
N SER A 184 -20.94 18.83 -3.20
CA SER A 184 -20.12 18.91 -4.41
C SER A 184 -18.72 19.45 -4.13
N VAL A 185 -17.71 18.89 -4.79
CA VAL A 185 -16.33 19.39 -4.76
C VAL A 185 -16.15 20.35 -5.93
N VAL A 186 -15.95 21.63 -5.63
CA VAL A 186 -15.86 22.71 -6.62
C VAL A 186 -14.44 22.82 -7.16
N ASN A 187 -13.45 22.79 -6.28
CA ASN A 187 -12.04 22.95 -6.65
C ASN A 187 -11.13 22.29 -5.62
N VAL A 188 -9.99 21.78 -6.08
CA VAL A 188 -8.91 21.27 -5.24
C VAL A 188 -7.63 21.98 -5.65
N THR A 189 -6.85 22.46 -4.68
CA THR A 189 -5.56 23.08 -4.95
C THR A 189 -4.54 22.59 -3.93
N VAL A 190 -3.38 22.17 -4.42
CA VAL A 190 -2.22 21.88 -3.57
C VAL A 190 -1.44 23.16 -3.39
N LYS A 191 -1.39 23.65 -2.16
CA LYS A 191 -0.55 24.77 -1.76
C LYS A 191 0.82 24.25 -1.33
N ALA A 192 1.77 24.34 -2.25
CA ALA A 192 3.20 24.19 -2.02
C ALA A 192 3.89 25.52 -2.36
N LYS A 193 5.23 25.55 -2.52
CA LYS A 193 5.93 26.77 -2.98
C LYS A 193 5.38 27.29 -4.31
N LEU A 194 5.02 26.38 -5.21
CA LEU A 194 4.24 26.68 -6.41
C LEU A 194 2.92 25.91 -6.35
N PRO A 195 1.77 26.53 -6.66
CA PRO A 195 0.50 25.82 -6.64
C PRO A 195 0.51 24.59 -7.57
N ASN A 196 0.00 23.46 -7.07
CA ASN A 196 -0.11 22.18 -7.79
C ASN A 196 1.24 21.57 -8.26
N ILE A 197 2.36 22.02 -7.71
CA ILE A 197 3.68 21.42 -7.95
C ILE A 197 4.33 21.10 -6.61
N VAL A 198 4.57 19.82 -6.33
CA VAL A 198 5.29 19.35 -5.15
C VAL A 198 6.74 19.07 -5.54
N ASN A 199 7.69 19.78 -4.93
CA ASN A 199 9.09 19.51 -5.12
C ASN A 199 9.55 18.35 -4.23
N THR A 200 10.23 17.38 -4.82
CA THR A 200 10.90 16.27 -4.14
C THR A 200 12.41 16.42 -4.26
N TYR A 201 13.18 15.83 -3.35
CA TYR A 201 14.64 15.95 -3.33
C TYR A 201 15.28 14.81 -2.53
N MET A 202 16.59 14.64 -2.66
CA MET A 202 17.35 13.75 -1.76
C MET A 202 17.75 14.52 -0.51
N LYS A 203 17.53 13.91 0.65
CA LYS A 203 17.92 14.45 1.95
C LYS A 203 18.93 13.53 2.62
N GLU A 204 19.93 14.14 3.22
CA GLU A 204 20.93 13.43 4.04
C GLU A 204 20.39 13.22 5.46
N ASP A 205 20.61 12.02 6.00
CA ASP A 205 20.33 11.68 7.39
C ASP A 205 21.40 10.74 7.96
N GLN A 206 21.35 10.50 9.27
CA GLN A 206 22.32 9.71 10.03
C GLN A 206 21.63 8.66 10.90
N LEU A 207 22.06 7.41 10.77
CA LEU A 207 21.64 6.29 11.60
C LEU A 207 22.72 5.98 12.64
N GLU A 208 22.32 5.94 13.92
CA GLU A 208 23.22 5.54 15.00
C GLU A 208 23.27 4.02 15.15
N LEU A 209 24.48 3.45 15.09
CA LEU A 209 24.70 2.01 15.17
C LEU A 209 24.98 1.51 16.58
N SER A 210 25.31 2.41 17.51
CA SER A 210 25.80 2.13 18.86
C SER A 210 24.88 1.22 19.68
N HIS A 211 23.57 1.24 19.39
CA HIS A 211 22.57 0.45 20.10
C HIS A 211 22.37 -0.96 19.54
N GLY A 212 22.78 -1.21 18.29
CA GLY A 212 22.64 -2.51 17.63
C GLY A 212 23.97 -3.25 17.43
N VAL A 213 25.10 -2.55 17.53
CA VAL A 213 26.44 -3.10 17.27
C VAL A 213 27.39 -2.72 18.40
N SER A 214 28.16 -3.68 18.90
CA SER A 214 29.21 -3.41 19.89
C SER A 214 30.38 -2.67 19.25
N LEU A 215 30.46 -1.36 19.47
CA LEU A 215 31.45 -0.45 18.88
C LEU A 215 32.17 0.36 19.96
N LYS A 216 33.40 0.79 19.67
CA LYS A 216 34.17 1.68 20.57
C LYS A 216 33.73 3.13 20.36
N GLY A 217 32.69 3.53 21.08
CA GLY A 217 32.12 4.88 21.03
C GLY A 217 30.96 5.03 20.02
N PRO A 218 30.33 6.22 19.96
CA PRO A 218 29.18 6.43 19.11
C PRO A 218 29.58 6.44 17.64
N VAL A 219 28.96 5.55 16.85
CA VAL A 219 29.18 5.45 15.40
C VAL A 219 27.87 5.74 14.70
N LYS A 220 27.94 6.67 13.74
CA LYS A 220 26.82 7.03 12.88
C LYS A 220 27.15 6.75 11.43
N VAL A 221 26.20 6.18 10.69
CA VAL A 221 26.29 6.01 9.24
C VAL A 221 25.42 7.05 8.56
N LYS A 222 26.03 7.75 7.61
CA LYS A 222 25.35 8.72 6.76
C LYS A 222 24.67 8.00 5.61
N TYR A 223 23.41 8.34 5.36
CA TYR A 223 22.64 7.82 4.23
C TYR A 223 21.79 8.94 3.61
N HIS A 224 21.21 8.66 2.44
CA HIS A 224 20.30 9.57 1.77
C HIS A 224 18.96 8.88 1.55
N HIS A 225 17.88 9.65 1.64
CA HIS A 225 16.53 9.19 1.32
C HIS A 225 15.81 10.25 0.48
N LEU A 226 14.78 9.84 -0.25
CA LEU A 226 13.87 10.78 -0.90
C LEU A 226 13.11 11.55 0.18
N ASP A 227 12.78 12.81 -0.07
CA ASP A 227 11.91 13.63 0.77
C ASP A 227 11.15 14.62 -0.14
N HIS A 228 10.17 15.33 0.42
CA HIS A 228 9.36 16.30 -0.29
C HIS A 228 9.16 17.58 0.52
N GLU A 229 8.86 18.69 -0.18
CA GLU A 229 8.47 19.92 0.53
C GLU A 229 7.13 19.72 1.24
N PRO A 230 6.89 20.35 2.41
CA PRO A 230 5.57 20.35 3.02
C PRO A 230 4.55 21.03 2.11
N PHE A 231 3.34 20.47 2.03
CA PHE A 231 2.25 21.05 1.25
C PHE A 231 0.92 20.93 1.99
N THR A 232 -0.10 21.63 1.48
CA THR A 232 -1.44 21.65 2.07
C THR A 232 -2.50 21.52 0.98
N TYR A 233 -3.47 20.65 1.18
CA TYR A 233 -4.66 20.56 0.35
C TYR A 233 -5.66 21.63 0.74
N ASN A 234 -6.14 22.39 -0.24
CA ASN A 234 -7.26 23.29 -0.12
C ASN A 234 -8.41 22.76 -0.98
N ILE A 235 -9.45 22.23 -0.33
CA ILE A 235 -10.60 21.60 -0.97
C ILE A 235 -11.80 22.53 -0.79
N SER A 236 -12.20 23.21 -1.86
CA SER A 236 -13.42 24.01 -1.89
C SER A 236 -14.60 23.11 -2.24
N CYS A 237 -15.57 23.04 -1.35
CA CYS A 237 -16.78 22.24 -1.54
C CYS A 237 -18.03 23.05 -1.20
N GLU A 238 -19.17 22.60 -1.71
CA GLU A 238 -20.47 23.21 -1.46
C GLU A 238 -21.41 22.15 -0.89
N ASN A 239 -22.04 22.48 0.23
CA ASN A 239 -23.11 21.71 0.84
C ASN A 239 -24.43 22.45 0.53
N GLY A 240 -25.11 22.02 -0.52
CA GLY A 240 -26.42 22.52 -0.92
C GLY A 240 -27.57 22.06 -0.02
N SER A 241 -27.30 21.25 1.01
CA SER A 241 -28.32 20.87 1.98
C SER A 241 -28.50 21.96 3.05
N GLY A 242 -29.68 22.02 3.66
CA GLY A 242 -30.00 22.97 4.72
C GLY A 242 -29.43 22.60 6.11
N ALA A 243 -28.63 21.53 6.20
CA ALA A 243 -28.10 21.01 7.45
C ALA A 243 -26.60 20.74 7.34
N VAL A 244 -25.93 20.64 8.49
CA VAL A 244 -24.53 20.21 8.57
C VAL A 244 -24.41 18.78 8.04
N LYS A 245 -23.35 18.51 7.27
CA LYS A 245 -23.01 17.19 6.76
C LYS A 245 -21.63 16.77 7.27
N HIS A 246 -21.48 15.51 7.65
CA HIS A 246 -20.18 14.92 7.97
C HIS A 246 -19.66 14.14 6.77
N ALA A 247 -18.43 14.43 6.37
CA ALA A 247 -17.81 13.83 5.21
C ALA A 247 -16.53 13.07 5.60
N THR A 248 -16.33 11.90 5.02
CA THR A 248 -15.00 11.31 4.90
C THR A 248 -14.36 11.87 3.63
N VAL A 249 -13.27 12.61 3.77
CA VAL A 249 -12.45 13.08 2.66
C VAL A 249 -11.44 12.00 2.33
N ARG A 250 -11.41 11.55 1.06
CA ARG A 250 -10.51 10.51 0.55
C ARG A 250 -9.64 11.12 -0.54
N ILE A 251 -8.32 11.03 -0.38
CA ILE A 251 -7.35 11.63 -1.31
C ILE A 251 -6.45 10.53 -1.87
N PHE A 252 -6.36 10.45 -3.19
CA PHE A 252 -5.48 9.52 -3.89
C PHE A 252 -4.64 10.24 -4.95
N LEU A 253 -3.51 9.67 -5.32
CA LEU A 253 -2.63 10.15 -6.39
C LEU A 253 -2.38 9.04 -7.41
N GLY A 254 -2.66 9.30 -8.68
CA GLY A 254 -2.45 8.32 -9.76
C GLY A 254 -1.70 8.92 -10.94
N PRO A 255 -0.80 8.17 -11.60
CA PRO A 255 -0.06 8.68 -12.76
C PRO A 255 -1.00 8.96 -13.94
N VAL A 256 -0.76 10.05 -14.67
CA VAL A 256 -1.55 10.39 -15.87
C VAL A 256 -1.13 9.53 -17.09
N HIS A 257 0.18 9.27 -17.20
CA HIS A 257 0.78 8.64 -18.37
C HIS A 257 1.49 7.33 -18.01
N ASP A 258 1.56 6.42 -18.98
CA ASP A 258 2.42 5.24 -18.93
C ASP A 258 3.88 5.58 -19.27
N GLU A 259 4.73 4.55 -19.27
CA GLU A 259 6.16 4.65 -19.58
C GLU A 259 6.49 5.14 -21.00
N LEU A 260 5.53 5.11 -21.94
CA LEU A 260 5.67 5.57 -23.33
C LEU A 260 5.04 6.96 -23.55
N GLY A 261 4.44 7.56 -22.51
CA GLY A 261 3.75 8.84 -22.59
C GLY A 261 2.29 8.74 -23.05
N ASN A 262 1.71 7.54 -23.15
CA ASN A 262 0.29 7.38 -23.45
C ASN A 262 -0.54 7.66 -22.20
N LYS A 263 -1.70 8.30 -22.35
CA LYS A 263 -2.64 8.51 -21.26
C LYS A 263 -3.23 7.17 -20.81
N LEU A 264 -3.13 6.87 -19.51
CA LEU A 264 -3.69 5.65 -18.94
C LEU A 264 -5.23 5.70 -18.94
N GLY A 265 -5.87 4.60 -19.35
CA GLY A 265 -7.32 4.44 -19.18
C GLY A 265 -7.69 4.30 -17.70
N LEU A 266 -8.84 4.81 -17.27
CA LEU A 266 -9.21 4.82 -15.84
C LEU A 266 -9.19 3.44 -15.17
N ASN A 267 -9.69 2.42 -15.85
CA ASN A 267 -9.69 1.05 -15.32
C ASN A 267 -8.29 0.46 -15.14
N GLU A 268 -7.33 0.92 -15.95
CA GLU A 268 -5.93 0.54 -15.81
C GLU A 268 -5.27 1.37 -14.72
N ALA A 269 -5.48 2.69 -14.75
CA ALA A 269 -4.96 3.66 -13.80
C ALA A 269 -5.35 3.33 -12.35
N ARG A 270 -6.55 2.77 -12.11
CA ARG A 270 -7.06 2.41 -10.77
C ARG A 270 -6.10 1.55 -9.95
N LYS A 271 -5.27 0.73 -10.61
CA LYS A 271 -4.27 -0.16 -9.96
C LYS A 271 -3.01 0.59 -9.49
N PHE A 272 -2.88 1.86 -9.84
CA PHE A 272 -1.72 2.71 -9.58
C PHE A 272 -2.08 3.96 -8.78
N PHE A 273 -3.35 4.14 -8.38
CA PHE A 273 -3.71 5.17 -7.41
C PHE A 273 -3.21 4.77 -6.02
N ILE A 274 -2.34 5.59 -5.45
CA ILE A 274 -1.88 5.47 -4.07
C ILE A 274 -2.75 6.34 -3.17
N GLU A 275 -3.06 5.86 -1.97
CA GLU A 275 -3.77 6.64 -0.97
C GLU A 275 -2.81 7.67 -0.36
N LEU A 276 -3.25 8.94 -0.28
CA LEU A 276 -2.51 10.02 0.35
C LEU A 276 -3.10 10.43 1.70
N ASP A 277 -4.43 10.39 1.84
CA ASP A 277 -5.08 10.75 3.10
C ASP A 277 -6.54 10.29 3.15
N LYS A 278 -7.04 10.08 4.37
CA LYS A 278 -8.42 9.78 4.70
C LYS A 278 -8.76 10.39 6.06
N PHE A 279 -9.70 11.33 6.09
CA PHE A 279 -10.05 12.04 7.33
C PHE A 279 -11.49 12.54 7.36
N HIS A 280 -11.99 12.80 8.57
CA HIS A 280 -13.31 13.38 8.79
C HIS A 280 -13.31 14.90 8.63
N ALA A 281 -14.34 15.45 8.00
CA ALA A 281 -14.59 16.88 7.92
C ALA A 281 -16.09 17.19 8.12
N GLU A 282 -16.37 18.27 8.85
CA GLU A 282 -17.73 18.82 8.99
C GLU A 282 -17.96 19.92 7.96
N LEU A 283 -19.09 19.85 7.24
CA LEU A 283 -19.46 20.76 6.16
C LEU A 283 -20.72 21.54 6.54
N GLN A 284 -20.57 22.85 6.75
CA GLN A 284 -21.69 23.76 7.01
C GLN A 284 -22.54 23.96 5.75
N PRO A 285 -23.84 24.31 5.84
CA PRO A 285 -24.62 24.70 4.67
C PRO A 285 -23.94 25.83 3.85
N GLY A 286 -23.92 25.68 2.53
CA GLY A 286 -23.27 26.60 1.60
C GLY A 286 -21.79 26.25 1.31
N LYS A 287 -20.96 27.28 1.11
CA LYS A 287 -19.57 27.12 0.68
C LYS A 287 -18.64 26.81 1.86
N ASN A 288 -17.80 25.81 1.70
CA ASN A 288 -16.80 25.38 2.67
C ASN A 288 -15.40 25.35 2.04
N THR A 289 -14.37 25.44 2.88
CA THR A 289 -12.99 25.18 2.46
C THR A 289 -12.34 24.29 3.50
N VAL A 290 -12.16 23.02 3.16
CA VAL A 290 -11.44 22.06 3.98
C VAL A 290 -9.95 22.19 3.69
N THR A 291 -9.16 22.34 4.75
CA THR A 291 -7.71 22.50 4.66
C THR A 291 -7.03 21.37 5.40
N ARG A 292 -6.02 20.72 4.80
CA ARG A 292 -5.34 19.55 5.37
C ARG A 292 -3.86 19.56 5.00
N LYS A 293 -2.96 19.42 5.97
CA LYS A 293 -1.51 19.42 5.73
C LYS A 293 -1.03 18.01 5.36
N SER A 294 0.03 17.92 4.56
CA SER A 294 0.69 16.64 4.24
C SER A 294 1.17 15.90 5.50
N SER A 295 1.63 16.63 6.52
CA SER A 295 2.09 16.08 7.80
C SER A 295 0.98 15.49 8.68
N GLU A 296 -0.29 15.64 8.28
CA GLU A 296 -1.45 15.08 8.98
C GLU A 296 -1.98 13.83 8.25
N SER A 297 -1.26 13.34 7.23
CA SER A 297 -1.68 12.21 6.42
C SER A 297 -1.96 10.96 7.26
N SER A 298 -3.11 10.35 7.02
CA SER A 298 -3.56 9.11 7.66
C SER A 298 -2.84 7.84 7.17
N VAL A 299 -1.94 7.93 6.19
CA VAL A 299 -1.10 6.80 5.74
C VAL A 299 0.27 6.82 6.40
N THR A 300 0.72 7.98 6.88
CA THR A 300 2.07 8.17 7.40
C THR A 300 2.14 8.03 8.92
N VAL A 301 3.24 7.49 9.41
CA VAL A 301 3.55 7.48 10.86
C VAL A 301 4.45 8.66 11.20
N ALA A 302 4.23 9.25 12.37
CA ALA A 302 5.16 10.25 12.89
C ALA A 302 6.57 9.64 13.08
N PRO A 303 7.65 10.43 12.96
CA PRO A 303 9.00 9.90 13.15
C PRO A 303 9.14 9.15 14.48
N THR A 304 9.60 7.91 14.42
CA THR A 304 9.82 7.11 15.63
C THR A 304 10.91 7.76 16.48
N PRO A 305 10.70 7.96 17.80
CA PRO A 305 11.72 8.51 18.68
C PRO A 305 13.02 7.70 18.62
N LYS A 306 14.15 8.41 18.58
CA LYS A 306 15.47 7.75 18.64
C LYS A 306 15.69 7.16 20.04
N PHE A 307 16.54 6.12 20.14
CA PHE A 307 16.91 5.54 21.44
C PHE A 307 17.39 6.58 22.45
N SER A 308 18.21 7.55 22.02
CA SER A 308 18.69 8.64 22.88
C SER A 308 17.57 9.52 23.42
N GLN A 309 16.51 9.74 22.63
CA GLN A 309 15.35 10.54 23.03
C GLN A 309 14.52 9.78 24.07
N LEU A 310 14.25 8.50 23.82
CA LEU A 310 13.56 7.64 24.78
C LEU A 310 14.33 7.54 26.11
N GLN A 311 15.65 7.41 26.07
CA GLN A 311 16.49 7.41 27.27
C GLN A 311 16.46 8.74 28.03
N ALA A 312 16.31 9.86 27.32
CA ALA A 312 16.14 11.19 27.91
C ALA A 312 14.71 11.47 28.42
N GLY A 313 13.77 10.55 28.19
CA GLY A 313 12.35 10.73 28.50
C GLY A 313 11.61 11.64 27.51
N GLU A 314 12.23 11.97 26.37
CA GLU A 314 11.59 12.75 25.30
C GLU A 314 10.61 11.85 24.52
N GLY A 315 9.41 12.38 24.25
CA GLY A 315 8.38 11.64 23.50
C GLY A 315 7.59 10.63 24.34
N ILE A 316 7.83 10.58 25.67
CA ILE A 316 7.04 9.81 26.63
C ILE A 316 6.03 10.76 27.28
N ASP A 317 4.82 10.84 26.74
CA ASP A 317 3.68 11.47 27.42
C ASP A 317 3.14 10.51 28.50
N ALA A 318 2.50 11.02 29.57
CA ALA A 318 1.97 10.19 30.65
C ALA A 318 0.86 9.20 30.18
N ASN A 319 0.29 9.45 28.99
CA ASN A 319 -0.66 8.57 28.29
C ASN A 319 -0.03 7.69 27.20
N SER A 320 1.27 7.83 26.92
CA SER A 320 2.00 7.05 25.91
C SER A 320 2.52 5.74 26.48
N THR A 321 1.61 4.91 26.99
CA THR A 321 1.97 3.58 27.49
C THR A 321 2.46 2.65 26.37
N GLU A 322 2.19 3.00 25.10
CA GLU A 322 2.46 2.14 23.94
C GLU A 322 2.78 2.98 22.68
N PHE A 323 3.87 2.62 21.99
CA PHE A 323 4.26 3.19 20.71
C PHE A 323 3.88 2.21 19.58
N CYS A 324 3.23 2.71 18.53
CA CYS A 324 3.09 1.96 17.29
C CYS A 324 4.00 2.55 16.22
N SER A 325 4.85 1.70 15.65
CA SER A 325 5.80 2.07 14.60
C SER A 325 5.29 1.70 13.20
N CYS A 326 4.06 1.20 13.10
CA CYS A 326 3.45 0.89 11.82
C CYS A 326 3.00 2.19 11.15
N GLY A 327 3.44 2.39 9.92
CA GLY A 327 2.90 3.37 8.99
C GLY A 327 3.89 3.68 7.88
N TRP A 328 3.41 4.37 6.86
CA TRP A 328 4.27 4.74 5.74
C TRP A 328 5.26 5.83 6.15
N PRO A 329 6.53 5.79 5.72
CA PRO A 329 7.46 6.86 6.01
C PRO A 329 6.99 8.18 5.38
N GLU A 330 6.90 9.26 6.17
CA GLU A 330 6.44 10.57 5.70
C GLU A 330 7.18 11.04 4.45
N HIS A 331 8.50 10.88 4.44
CA HIS A 331 9.37 11.29 3.34
C HIS A 331 9.14 10.51 2.01
N LEU A 332 8.30 9.47 2.03
CA LEU A 332 7.86 8.70 0.87
C LEU A 332 6.36 8.87 0.54
N LEU A 333 5.68 9.87 1.13
CA LEU A 333 4.24 10.11 0.91
C LEU A 333 3.90 10.28 -0.58
N VAL A 334 4.77 10.97 -1.34
CA VAL A 334 4.62 11.19 -2.78
C VAL A 334 5.73 10.49 -3.58
N PRO A 335 5.47 10.03 -4.81
CA PRO A 335 6.48 9.49 -5.70
C PRO A 335 7.59 10.51 -6.00
N ARG A 336 8.75 10.01 -6.44
CA ARG A 336 9.87 10.90 -6.81
C ARG A 336 9.50 11.94 -7.87
N GLY A 337 8.72 11.56 -8.90
CA GLY A 337 8.51 12.40 -10.06
C GLY A 337 9.78 12.59 -10.90
N THR A 338 9.79 13.61 -11.76
CA THR A 338 10.92 13.88 -12.69
C THR A 338 11.45 15.29 -12.54
N HIS A 339 12.66 15.57 -13.05
CA HIS A 339 13.19 16.95 -13.10
C HIS A 339 12.29 17.93 -13.85
N LYS A 340 11.52 17.44 -14.84
CA LYS A 340 10.58 18.26 -15.63
C LYS A 340 9.24 18.48 -14.92
N GLY A 341 8.97 17.74 -13.84
CA GLY A 341 7.64 17.58 -13.26
C GLY A 341 6.89 16.45 -13.96
N MET A 342 6.56 15.40 -13.21
CA MET A 342 5.74 14.28 -13.69
C MET A 342 4.27 14.55 -13.39
N ASP A 343 3.40 14.37 -14.38
CA ASP A 343 1.95 14.62 -14.23
C ASP A 343 1.25 13.50 -13.46
N PHE A 344 0.49 13.91 -12.44
CA PHE A 344 -0.40 13.05 -11.66
C PHE A 344 -1.81 13.63 -11.60
N TYR A 345 -2.79 12.74 -11.47
CA TYR A 345 -4.12 13.08 -11.00
C TYR A 345 -4.16 13.00 -9.49
N LEU A 346 -4.35 14.14 -8.83
CA LEU A 346 -4.81 14.22 -7.45
C LEU A 346 -6.33 14.04 -7.45
N PHE A 347 -6.78 12.88 -6.98
CA PHE A 347 -8.18 12.56 -6.84
C PHE A 347 -8.67 12.88 -5.42
N VAL A 348 -9.77 13.61 -5.32
CA VAL A 348 -10.46 13.88 -4.04
C VAL A 348 -11.90 13.42 -4.15
N MET A 349 -12.36 12.66 -3.15
CA MET A 349 -13.75 12.25 -3.02
C MET A 349 -14.25 12.52 -1.60
N LEU A 350 -15.48 13.04 -1.48
CA LEU A 350 -16.18 13.18 -0.21
C LEU A 350 -17.29 12.13 -0.14
N THR A 351 -17.28 11.26 0.87
CA THR A 351 -18.35 10.29 1.15
C THR A 351 -19.08 10.63 2.44
N ASP A 352 -20.31 10.15 2.59
CA ASP A 352 -21.11 10.35 3.80
C ASP A 352 -20.51 9.60 5.00
N TYR A 353 -19.97 10.36 5.97
CA TYR A 353 -19.32 9.79 7.16
C TYR A 353 -20.29 8.94 8.00
N GLU A 354 -21.58 9.26 8.00
CA GLU A 354 -22.59 8.49 8.74
C GLU A 354 -22.74 7.06 8.20
N GLN A 355 -22.39 6.86 6.92
CA GLN A 355 -22.38 5.54 6.27
C GLN A 355 -21.02 4.85 6.32
N ASP A 356 -19.94 5.61 6.55
CA ASP A 356 -18.57 5.12 6.57
C ASP A 356 -18.13 4.69 7.97
N HIS A 357 -18.51 5.43 9.01
CA HIS A 357 -18.02 5.19 10.35
C HIS A 357 -18.49 3.85 10.91
N VAL A 358 -17.64 3.23 11.74
CA VAL A 358 -17.96 2.03 12.48
C VAL A 358 -18.38 2.43 13.89
N SER A 359 -19.59 2.05 14.32
CA SER A 359 -20.10 2.37 15.65
C SER A 359 -19.33 1.60 16.74
N GLY A 360 -19.15 2.22 17.91
CA GLY A 360 -18.48 1.60 19.05
C GLY A 360 -16.95 1.74 19.05
N LEU A 361 -16.40 2.60 18.19
CA LEU A 361 -14.99 3.01 18.27
C LEU A 361 -14.79 4.01 19.43
N ASN A 362 -13.67 3.90 20.13
CA ASN A 362 -13.36 4.79 21.25
C ASN A 362 -12.84 6.14 20.73
N GLU A 363 -13.30 7.25 21.32
CA GLU A 363 -12.86 8.62 20.96
C GLU A 363 -11.34 8.85 21.09
N LYS A 364 -10.66 8.03 21.90
CA LYS A 364 -9.19 8.02 22.05
C LYS A 364 -8.62 6.75 21.46
N SER A 365 -8.62 6.67 20.13
CA SER A 365 -7.95 5.58 19.43
C SER A 365 -6.43 5.71 19.60
N LEU A 366 -5.83 4.74 20.28
CA LEU A 366 -4.37 4.57 20.34
C LEU A 366 -3.88 4.14 18.96
N CYS A 367 -2.73 4.68 18.53
CA CYS A 367 -2.08 4.33 17.27
C CYS A 367 -2.95 4.51 16.02
N ALA A 368 -3.64 5.64 15.93
CA ALA A 368 -4.51 5.98 14.80
C ALA A 368 -3.89 7.01 13.84
N ASP A 369 -2.58 7.25 13.91
CA ASP A 369 -1.86 8.16 13.04
C ASP A 369 -1.78 7.61 11.60
N ALA A 370 -1.41 6.34 11.43
CA ALA A 370 -1.30 5.66 10.14
C ALA A 370 -2.47 4.70 9.85
N VAL A 371 -3.68 5.07 10.28
CA VAL A 371 -4.86 4.19 10.30
C VAL A 371 -5.22 3.58 8.94
N SER A 372 -4.85 4.24 7.84
CA SER A 372 -5.21 3.79 6.50
C SER A 372 -4.55 2.46 6.14
N TYR A 373 -3.28 2.27 6.53
CA TYR A 373 -2.50 1.06 6.25
C TYR A 373 -2.30 0.16 7.47
N CYS A 374 -2.40 0.71 8.68
CA CYS A 374 -2.12 -0.04 9.92
C CYS A 374 -3.37 -0.37 10.74
N GLY A 375 -4.54 0.16 10.35
CA GLY A 375 -5.75 0.08 11.15
C GLY A 375 -5.62 0.83 12.46
N ALA A 376 -6.51 0.54 13.40
CA ALA A 376 -6.48 1.12 14.75
C ALA A 376 -6.34 -0.01 15.77
N LYS A 377 -5.51 0.21 16.79
CA LYS A 377 -5.22 -0.83 17.79
C LYS A 377 -6.50 -1.25 18.53
N ASP A 378 -6.67 -2.58 18.67
CA ASP A 378 -7.77 -3.25 19.38
C ASP A 378 -9.17 -2.77 18.97
N GLN A 379 -9.29 -2.31 17.73
CA GLN A 379 -10.51 -1.75 17.17
C GLN A 379 -10.75 -2.28 15.77
N LYS A 380 -12.01 -2.22 15.33
CA LYS A 380 -12.34 -2.46 13.93
C LYS A 380 -11.70 -1.39 13.06
N TYR A 381 -11.36 -1.75 11.82
CA TYR A 381 -10.93 -0.78 10.82
C TYR A 381 -12.01 0.33 10.69
N PRO A 382 -11.67 1.62 10.86
CA PRO A 382 -12.66 2.67 11.09
C PRO A 382 -13.27 3.25 9.81
N ASP A 383 -13.49 2.39 8.81
CA ASP A 383 -14.13 2.72 7.54
C ASP A 383 -14.81 1.48 6.98
N LYS A 384 -16.13 1.56 6.78
CA LYS A 384 -16.94 0.47 6.22
C LYS A 384 -16.73 0.29 4.72
N LYS A 385 -16.18 1.28 4.01
CA LYS A 385 -15.88 1.14 2.59
C LYS A 385 -14.70 0.19 2.41
N ALA A 386 -14.69 -0.52 1.29
CA ALA A 386 -13.57 -1.40 0.94
C ALA A 386 -12.26 -0.60 0.93
N MET A 387 -11.17 -1.18 1.46
CA MET A 387 -9.83 -0.58 1.34
C MET A 387 -9.52 -0.34 -0.14
N GLY A 388 -9.12 0.89 -0.49
CA GLY A 388 -8.91 1.34 -1.87
C GLY A 388 -10.17 1.83 -2.61
N PHE A 389 -11.33 1.92 -1.96
CA PHE A 389 -12.52 2.55 -2.53
C PHE A 389 -12.22 4.01 -2.95
N PRO A 390 -12.61 4.46 -4.17
CA PRO A 390 -13.50 3.79 -5.14
C PRO A 390 -12.78 3.01 -6.25
N PHE A 391 -11.47 2.79 -6.14
CA PHE A 391 -10.62 2.20 -7.19
C PHE A 391 -10.49 0.67 -7.12
N ASP A 392 -11.03 0.03 -6.09
CA ASP A 392 -10.91 -1.41 -5.86
C ASP A 392 -11.70 -2.25 -6.89
N ARG A 393 -12.78 -1.71 -7.47
CA ARG A 393 -13.62 -2.40 -8.48
C ARG A 393 -13.36 -1.92 -9.90
N VAL A 394 -13.81 -2.71 -10.87
CA VAL A 394 -13.72 -2.40 -12.30
C VAL A 394 -14.46 -1.10 -12.64
N ILE A 395 -13.81 -0.24 -13.42
CA ILE A 395 -14.39 1.03 -13.90
C ILE A 395 -14.68 0.89 -15.40
N LYS A 396 -15.95 0.99 -15.80
CA LYS A 396 -16.34 0.94 -17.23
C LYS A 396 -16.31 2.30 -17.93
N ALA A 397 -16.31 3.39 -17.17
CA ALA A 397 -16.21 4.74 -17.70
C ALA A 397 -14.90 4.91 -18.50
N ARG A 398 -15.00 5.49 -19.69
CA ARG A 398 -13.84 5.73 -20.57
C ARG A 398 -13.14 7.04 -20.26
N THR A 399 -13.86 7.99 -19.67
CA THR A 399 -13.36 9.33 -19.37
C THR A 399 -13.60 9.70 -17.91
N ILE A 400 -12.79 10.62 -17.38
CA ILE A 400 -12.96 11.17 -16.02
C ILE A 400 -14.38 11.71 -15.82
N PRO A 401 -14.95 12.56 -16.70
CA PRO A 401 -16.32 13.04 -16.54
C PRO A 401 -17.38 11.93 -16.49
N GLU A 402 -17.19 10.83 -17.24
CA GLU A 402 -18.10 9.68 -17.18
C GLU A 402 -18.00 8.92 -15.86
N PHE A 403 -16.85 8.93 -15.19
CA PHE A 403 -16.67 8.29 -13.88
C PHE A 403 -17.14 9.20 -12.75
N SER A 404 -16.78 10.48 -12.80
CA SER A 404 -16.99 11.45 -11.74
C SER A 404 -18.46 11.61 -11.35
N SER A 405 -18.66 11.90 -10.07
CA SER A 405 -19.88 12.45 -9.46
C SER A 405 -19.60 13.87 -8.93
N ALA A 406 -20.63 14.58 -8.47
CA ALA A 406 -20.47 15.94 -7.96
C ALA A 406 -19.51 16.03 -6.76
N ASN A 407 -19.45 14.98 -5.94
CA ASN A 407 -18.58 14.86 -4.76
C ASN A 407 -17.16 14.36 -5.07
N MET A 408 -16.76 14.32 -6.35
CA MET A 408 -15.42 13.94 -6.81
C MET A 408 -14.73 15.07 -7.57
N ASN A 409 -13.40 15.11 -7.49
CA ASN A 409 -12.58 15.97 -8.32
C ASN A 409 -11.27 15.28 -8.71
N PHE A 410 -10.84 15.50 -9.95
CA PHE A 410 -9.52 15.09 -10.45
C PHE A 410 -8.75 16.36 -10.80
N GLN A 411 -7.80 16.73 -9.95
CA GLN A 411 -6.93 17.87 -10.15
C GLN A 411 -5.59 17.40 -10.73
N GLU A 412 -5.14 17.99 -11.83
CA GLU A 412 -3.80 17.74 -12.35
C GLU A 412 -2.77 18.45 -11.47
N VAL A 413 -1.77 17.70 -11.01
CA VAL A 413 -0.64 18.16 -10.20
C VAL A 413 0.67 17.59 -10.75
N LYS A 414 1.79 18.15 -10.32
CA LYS A 414 3.12 17.68 -10.73
C LYS A 414 4.02 17.40 -9.55
N ASP A 415 4.71 16.27 -9.61
CA ASP A 415 5.84 15.98 -8.71
C ASP A 415 7.14 16.27 -9.45
N GLN A 416 7.92 17.21 -8.92
CA GLN A 416 9.15 17.71 -9.53
C GLN A 416 10.38 17.42 -8.68
N PHE A 417 11.24 16.54 -9.15
CA PHE A 417 12.49 16.20 -8.48
C PHE A 417 13.56 17.28 -8.66
N LYS A 418 14.15 17.72 -7.55
CA LYS A 418 15.25 18.69 -7.46
C LYS A 418 16.52 17.96 -7.04
N GLU A 419 17.63 18.27 -7.73
CA GLU A 419 18.96 17.75 -7.39
C GLU A 419 19.53 18.36 -6.12
#